data_AF-A0A7C5D490-F1
#
_entry.id   AF-A0A7C5D490-F1
#
_cell.length_a   1.000
_cell.length_b   1.000
_cell.length_c   1.000
_cell.angle_alpha   90.00
_cell.angle_beta   90.00
_cell.angle_gamma   90.00
#
_symmetry.space_group_name_H-M   'P 1'
#
loop_
_entity.id
_entity.type
_entity.pdbx_description
1 polymer ?
#
loop_
_entity_poly.entity_id
_entity_poly.type
_entity_poly.pdbx_seq_one_letter_code
_entity_poly.pdbx_strand_id
1 'polypeptide(L)'
;MSVWAIGDIQGCYDPFIQLLEKIEFNPKIDTLWLAGDLVNRGEHGLEVLEFLYAHRDSIKVVLGNHDIALIAAYFGLKKSNPTIEPILQSPKAELYINWLRAQPFVHIDYSLGYAMAHAGIAPNFELGAAKVYSATLQERLQGPNAKEWLRAMMSKDCDYFNPQGGLVEQERYILSSFTRMRYCYPNG
;
A
#
# COMPACT_ATOMS: atom_id res chain seq x y z
N MET A 1 11.42 7.04 21.96
CA MET A 1 10.39 6.52 21.05
C MET A 1 10.17 7.59 20.00
N SER A 2 10.62 7.30 18.79
CA SER A 2 10.45 8.16 17.62
C SER A 2 9.54 7.46 16.60
N VAL A 3 8.81 8.25 15.83
CA VAL A 3 8.08 7.79 14.65
C VAL A 3 8.78 8.33 13.41
N TRP A 4 9.22 7.44 12.54
CA TRP A 4 9.90 7.80 11.29
C TRP A 4 9.02 7.47 10.10
N ALA A 5 8.65 8.49 9.31
CA ALA A 5 7.94 8.30 8.06
C ALA A 5 8.93 8.25 6.88
N ILE A 6 8.88 7.17 6.10
CA ILE A 6 9.75 6.92 4.95
C ILE A 6 8.86 6.74 3.72
N GLY A 7 9.26 7.38 2.63
CA GLY A 7 8.57 7.28 1.33
C GLY A 7 8.81 5.94 0.64
N ASP A 8 8.52 5.92 -0.66
CA ASP A 8 8.72 4.79 -1.56
C ASP A 8 10.09 4.11 -1.40
N ILE A 9 10.08 2.81 -1.08
CA ILE A 9 11.30 1.99 -0.98
C ILE A 9 11.66 1.40 -2.34
N GLN A 10 10.65 0.95 -3.11
CA GLN A 10 10.80 0.42 -4.47
C GLN A 10 11.88 -0.67 -4.58
N GLY A 11 11.93 -1.60 -3.62
CA GLY A 11 12.92 -2.68 -3.62
C GLY A 11 14.37 -2.25 -3.38
N CYS A 12 14.62 -1.01 -2.97
CA CYS A 12 15.95 -0.51 -2.62
C CYS A 12 16.35 -0.94 -1.20
N TYR A 13 16.62 -2.23 -1.01
CA TYR A 13 16.96 -2.79 0.30
C TYR A 13 18.19 -2.12 0.94
N ASP A 14 19.31 -2.04 0.21
CA ASP A 14 20.56 -1.54 0.82
C ASP A 14 20.48 -0.06 1.21
N PRO A 15 19.95 0.86 0.37
CA PRO A 15 19.71 2.24 0.79
C PRO A 15 18.73 2.36 1.97
N PHE A 16 17.71 1.50 2.02
CA PHE A 16 16.76 1.48 3.13
C PHE A 16 17.44 1.09 4.44
N ILE A 17 18.26 0.03 4.46
CA ILE A 17 19.02 -0.36 5.66
C ILE A 17 20.02 0.73 6.07
N GLN A 18 20.74 1.34 5.12
CA GLN A 18 21.65 2.45 5.42
C GLN A 18 20.91 3.65 6.04
N LEU A 19 19.68 3.93 5.59
CA LEU A 19 18.84 4.96 6.20
C LEU A 19 18.48 4.59 7.64
N LEU A 20 18.07 3.34 7.89
CA LEU A 20 17.71 2.86 9.23
C LEU A 20 18.91 2.92 10.19
N GLU A 21 20.11 2.56 9.72
CA GLU A 21 21.35 2.70 10.49
C GLU A 21 21.64 4.16 10.81
N LYS A 22 21.49 5.06 9.83
CA LYS A 22 21.75 6.50 10.01
C LYS A 22 20.83 7.17 11.01
N ILE A 23 19.57 6.74 11.08
CA ILE A 23 18.59 7.24 12.07
C ILE A 23 18.61 6.44 13.37
N GLU A 24 19.53 5.48 13.50
CA GLU A 24 19.67 4.58 14.65
C GLU A 24 18.34 3.89 15.02
N PHE A 25 17.58 3.45 14.01
CA PHE A 25 16.25 2.88 14.21
C PHE A 25 16.29 1.65 15.11
N ASN A 26 15.51 1.68 16.19
CA ASN A 26 15.38 0.55 17.11
C ASN A 26 13.93 0.02 17.14
N PRO A 27 13.66 -1.15 16.54
CA PRO A 27 12.30 -1.70 16.45
C PRO A 27 11.66 -2.05 17.80
N LYS A 28 12.43 -2.05 18.89
CA LYS A 28 11.89 -2.28 20.25
C LYS A 28 11.24 -1.04 20.86
N ILE A 29 11.60 0.16 20.37
CA ILE A 29 11.16 1.43 20.98
C ILE A 29 10.67 2.46 19.96
N ASP A 30 11.01 2.31 18.69
CA ASP A 30 10.63 3.21 17.61
C ASP A 30 9.58 2.56 16.69
N THR A 31 8.95 3.37 15.86
CA THR A 31 7.98 2.90 14.86
C THR A 31 8.31 3.48 13.49
N LEU A 32 8.27 2.64 12.46
CA LEU A 32 8.34 3.08 11.06
C LEU A 32 6.95 3.22 10.46
N TRP A 33 6.75 4.31 9.72
CA TRP A 33 5.62 4.54 8.85
C TRP A 33 6.12 4.50 7.41
N LEU A 34 5.58 3.59 6.59
CA LEU A 34 6.03 3.38 5.21
C LEU A 34 4.91 3.75 4.24
N ALA A 35 5.19 4.69 3.34
CA ALA A 35 4.22 5.30 2.44
C ALA A 35 3.82 4.41 1.23
N GLY A 36 4.06 3.09 1.29
CA GLY A 36 3.77 2.16 0.21
C GLY A 36 4.84 2.15 -0.88
N ASP A 37 4.53 1.47 -1.99
CA ASP A 37 5.47 1.15 -3.06
C ASP A 37 6.77 0.56 -2.48
N LEU A 38 6.58 -0.49 -1.67
CA LEU A 38 7.66 -1.19 -0.95
C LEU A 38 8.57 -1.95 -1.93
N VAL A 39 7.97 -2.42 -3.01
CA VAL A 39 8.57 -3.30 -4.01
C VAL A 39 8.52 -2.66 -5.39
N ASN A 40 9.04 -3.39 -6.38
CA ASN A 40 9.07 -3.04 -7.81
C ASN A 40 10.15 -1.99 -8.13
N ARG A 41 10.78 -2.10 -9.31
CA ARG A 41 11.95 -1.33 -9.80
C ARG A 41 13.31 -1.75 -9.24
N GLY A 42 13.50 -1.78 -7.93
CA GLY A 42 14.72 -2.27 -7.30
C GLY A 42 14.81 -3.80 -7.34
N GLU A 43 16.03 -4.33 -7.35
CA GLU A 43 16.28 -5.77 -7.49
C GLU A 43 16.03 -6.55 -6.20
N HIS A 44 16.06 -5.89 -5.04
CA HIS A 44 16.01 -6.53 -3.72
C HIS A 44 14.63 -6.42 -3.05
N GLY A 45 13.57 -6.55 -3.85
CA GLY A 45 12.19 -6.43 -3.36
C GLY A 45 11.79 -7.55 -2.39
N LEU A 46 12.38 -8.75 -2.52
CA LEU A 46 12.13 -9.86 -1.61
C LEU A 46 12.70 -9.54 -0.23
N GLU A 47 13.96 -9.10 -0.17
CA GLU A 47 14.69 -8.74 1.04
C GLU A 47 13.98 -7.64 1.83
N VAL A 48 13.42 -6.64 1.12
CA VAL A 48 12.54 -5.64 1.73
C VAL A 48 11.36 -6.31 2.42
N LEU A 49 10.60 -7.18 1.74
CA LEU A 49 9.45 -7.85 2.36
C LEU A 49 9.85 -8.76 3.53
N GLU A 50 10.98 -9.47 3.45
CA GLU A 50 11.45 -10.32 4.55
C GLU A 50 11.77 -9.49 5.80
N PHE A 51 12.49 -8.38 5.62
CA PHE A 51 12.82 -7.46 6.71
C PHE A 51 11.56 -6.85 7.33
N LEU A 52 10.65 -6.35 6.50
CA LEU A 52 9.42 -5.72 6.97
C LEU A 52 8.53 -6.73 7.71
N TYR A 53 8.42 -7.95 7.19
CA TYR A 53 7.67 -9.02 7.86
C TYR A 53 8.31 -9.40 9.20
N ALA A 54 9.63 -9.49 9.28
CA ALA A 54 10.34 -9.81 10.53
C ALA A 54 10.12 -8.75 11.62
N HIS A 55 9.98 -7.48 11.25
CA HIS A 55 9.84 -6.34 12.16
C HIS A 55 8.43 -5.75 12.22
N ARG A 56 7.44 -6.44 11.65
CA ARG A 56 6.07 -5.96 11.39
C ARG A 56 5.34 -5.34 12.59
N ASP A 57 5.68 -5.73 13.81
CA ASP A 57 5.06 -5.18 15.02
C ASP A 57 5.42 -3.71 15.26
N SER A 58 6.57 -3.27 14.73
CA SER A 58 7.10 -1.91 14.81
C SER A 58 6.89 -1.09 13.54
N ILE A 59 6.11 -1.61 12.57
CA ILE A 59 5.97 -1.01 11.24
C ILE A 59 4.49 -0.80 10.93
N LYS A 60 4.16 0.40 10.42
CA LYS A 60 2.87 0.77 9.86
C LYS A 60 3.06 1.01 8.37
N VAL A 61 2.32 0.28 7.55
CA VAL A 61 2.39 0.38 6.08
C VAL A 61 1.06 0.93 5.57
N VAL A 62 1.11 1.75 4.53
CA VAL A 62 -0.03 1.97 3.64
C VAL A 62 0.28 1.39 2.27
N LEU A 63 -0.72 0.85 1.57
CA LEU A 63 -0.52 0.23 0.26
C LEU A 63 -0.41 1.27 -0.86
N GLY A 64 0.64 1.13 -1.68
CA GLY A 64 0.86 1.88 -2.91
C GLY A 64 0.44 1.12 -4.17
N ASN A 65 0.56 1.77 -5.34
CA ASN A 65 0.17 1.16 -6.61
C ASN A 65 1.00 -0.07 -7.01
N HIS A 66 2.28 -0.10 -6.65
CA HIS A 66 3.18 -1.21 -6.98
C HIS A 66 2.96 -2.41 -6.06
N ASP A 67 2.55 -2.16 -4.81
CA ASP A 67 2.13 -3.21 -3.88
C ASP A 67 0.86 -3.91 -4.40
N ILE A 68 -0.14 -3.14 -4.84
CA ILE A 68 -1.36 -3.68 -5.46
C ILE A 68 -1.03 -4.43 -6.75
N ALA A 69 -0.08 -3.93 -7.55
CA ALA A 69 0.38 -4.62 -8.76
C ALA A 69 1.05 -5.97 -8.47
N LEU A 70 1.84 -6.07 -7.40
CA LEU A 70 2.42 -7.33 -6.94
C LEU A 70 1.33 -8.33 -6.53
N ILE A 71 0.33 -7.90 -5.74
CA ILE A 71 -0.79 -8.76 -5.34
C ILE A 71 -1.59 -9.22 -6.57
N ALA A 72 -1.81 -8.33 -7.55
CA ALA A 72 -2.46 -8.68 -8.81
C ALA A 72 -1.66 -9.71 -9.61
N ALA A 73 -0.33 -9.59 -9.64
CA ALA A 73 0.54 -10.57 -10.29
C ALA A 73 0.48 -11.94 -9.60
N TYR A 74 0.47 -11.97 -8.25
CA TYR A 74 0.29 -13.21 -7.49
C TYR A 74 -1.03 -13.93 -7.83
N PHE A 75 -2.12 -13.19 -8.05
CA PHE A 75 -3.38 -13.79 -8.49
C PHE A 75 -3.46 -14.13 -9.99
N GLY A 76 -2.41 -13.85 -10.76
CA GLY A 76 -2.36 -14.06 -12.20
C GLY A 76 -3.20 -13.05 -13.00
N LEU A 77 -3.48 -11.87 -12.43
CA LEU A 77 -4.27 -10.81 -13.07
C LEU A 77 -3.38 -9.78 -13.79
N LYS A 78 -2.09 -9.75 -13.48
CA LYS A 78 -1.11 -8.87 -14.09
C LYS A 78 0.15 -9.66 -14.43
N LYS A 79 0.82 -9.30 -15.53
CA LYS A 79 2.09 -9.91 -15.91
C LYS A 79 3.15 -9.58 -14.86
N SER A 80 3.94 -10.58 -14.47
CA SER A 80 5.12 -10.38 -13.62
C SER A 80 6.22 -9.61 -14.36
N ASN A 81 7.25 -9.22 -13.62
CA ASN A 81 8.45 -8.60 -14.15
C ASN A 81 9.67 -9.04 -13.32
N PRO A 82 10.91 -8.85 -13.81
CA PRO A 82 12.11 -9.35 -13.13
C PRO A 82 12.29 -8.90 -11.67
N THR A 83 11.77 -7.72 -11.30
CA THR A 83 11.93 -7.15 -9.96
C THR A 83 10.96 -7.71 -8.92
N ILE A 84 9.86 -8.33 -9.37
CA ILE A 84 8.87 -8.97 -8.48
C ILE A 84 8.85 -10.49 -8.61
N GLU A 85 9.46 -11.05 -9.65
CA GLU A 85 9.54 -12.50 -9.88
C GLU A 85 10.17 -13.24 -8.68
N PRO A 86 11.26 -12.76 -8.04
CA PRO A 86 11.82 -13.42 -6.85
C PRO A 86 10.82 -13.53 -5.69
N ILE A 87 9.94 -12.53 -5.53
CA ILE A 87 8.90 -12.54 -4.50
C ILE A 87 7.86 -13.61 -4.82
N LEU A 88 7.41 -13.68 -6.08
CA LEU A 88 6.39 -14.64 -6.52
C LEU A 88 6.90 -16.10 -6.50
N GLN A 89 8.18 -16.31 -6.75
CA GLN A 89 8.83 -17.63 -6.74
C GLN A 89 9.31 -18.05 -5.35
N SER A 90 9.31 -17.14 -4.37
CA SER A 90 9.71 -17.47 -3.00
C SER A 90 8.81 -18.57 -2.43
N PRO A 91 9.35 -19.57 -1.72
CA PRO A 91 8.54 -20.53 -0.99
C PRO A 91 7.69 -19.88 0.13
N LYS A 92 7.98 -18.62 0.48
CA LYS A 92 7.19 -17.79 1.41
C LYS A 92 6.30 -16.77 0.71
N ALA A 93 6.12 -16.85 -0.61
CA ALA A 93 5.32 -15.88 -1.37
C ALA A 93 3.92 -15.69 -0.77
N GLU A 94 3.21 -16.78 -0.47
CA GLU A 94 1.89 -16.72 0.15
C GLU A 94 1.90 -15.98 1.49
N LEU A 95 2.91 -16.20 2.33
CA LEU A 95 3.07 -15.52 3.61
C LEU A 95 3.17 -14.01 3.43
N TYR A 96 4.08 -13.56 2.57
CA TYR A 96 4.35 -12.14 2.35
C TYR A 96 3.18 -11.45 1.65
N ILE A 97 2.54 -12.11 0.68
CA ILE A 97 1.38 -11.57 -0.03
C ILE A 97 0.18 -11.47 0.92
N ASN A 98 -0.07 -12.48 1.77
CA ASN A 98 -1.16 -12.41 2.74
C ASN A 98 -0.93 -11.31 3.78
N TRP A 99 0.31 -11.10 4.22
CA TRP A 99 0.66 -9.97 5.08
C TRP A 99 0.42 -8.62 4.37
N LEU A 100 0.84 -8.50 3.11
CA LEU A 100 0.68 -7.26 2.34
C LEU A 100 -0.80 -6.93 2.09
N ARG A 101 -1.61 -7.94 1.74
CA ARG A 101 -3.07 -7.82 1.57
C ARG A 101 -3.78 -7.33 2.83
N ALA A 102 -3.18 -7.56 4.00
CA ALA A 102 -3.72 -7.13 5.28
C ALA A 102 -3.39 -5.67 5.64
N GLN A 103 -2.58 -4.96 4.85
CA GLN A 103 -2.22 -3.58 5.15
C GLN A 103 -3.33 -2.59 4.73
N PRO A 104 -3.48 -1.46 5.44
CA PRO A 104 -4.47 -0.44 5.09
C PRO A 104 -4.03 0.41 3.89
N PHE A 105 -4.94 1.25 3.38
CA PHE A 105 -4.62 2.29 2.39
C PHE A 105 -4.39 3.66 3.03
N VAL A 106 -4.95 3.87 4.22
CA VAL A 106 -4.80 5.08 5.02
C VAL A 106 -4.45 4.70 6.45
N HIS A 107 -3.39 5.30 6.99
CA HIS A 107 -3.03 5.23 8.40
C HIS A 107 -3.28 6.59 9.05
N ILE A 108 -3.89 6.61 10.24
CA ILE A 108 -4.20 7.84 10.97
C ILE A 108 -3.80 7.64 12.42
N ASP A 109 -3.00 8.58 12.93
CA ASP A 109 -2.69 8.70 14.35
C ASP A 109 -3.23 10.03 14.87
N TYR A 110 -4.34 9.94 15.59
CA TYR A 110 -5.00 11.12 16.18
C TYR A 110 -4.20 11.72 17.34
N SER A 111 -3.32 10.95 17.98
CA SER A 111 -2.50 11.45 19.08
C SER A 111 -1.33 12.30 18.56
N LEU A 112 -0.72 11.87 17.45
CA LEU A 112 0.32 12.62 16.77
C LEU A 112 -0.23 13.70 15.84
N GLY A 113 -1.50 13.61 15.44
CA GLY A 113 -2.14 14.55 14.52
C GLY A 113 -1.73 14.36 13.06
N TYR A 114 -1.31 13.15 12.68
CA TYR A 114 -0.85 12.84 11.32
C TYR A 114 -1.70 11.76 10.65
N ALA A 115 -1.78 11.85 9.33
CA ALA A 115 -2.32 10.82 8.46
C ALA A 115 -1.33 10.52 7.34
N MET A 116 -1.31 9.27 6.88
CA MET A 116 -0.47 8.80 5.79
C MET A 116 -1.34 8.00 4.82
N ALA A 117 -1.16 8.27 3.53
CA ALA A 117 -1.72 7.54 2.40
C ALA A 117 -0.75 7.72 1.23
N HIS A 118 -0.61 6.71 0.37
CA HIS A 118 0.44 6.71 -0.66
C HIS A 118 0.33 7.92 -1.62
N ALA A 119 -0.86 8.19 -2.14
CA ALA A 119 -1.13 9.34 -3.00
C ALA A 119 -1.84 10.51 -2.28
N GLY A 120 -1.91 10.47 -0.95
CA GLY A 120 -2.64 11.43 -0.13
C GLY A 120 -4.14 11.12 -0.02
N ILE A 121 -4.90 12.13 0.42
CA ILE A 121 -6.37 12.07 0.58
C ILE A 121 -6.98 13.03 -0.44
N ALA A 122 -7.94 12.55 -1.22
CA ALA A 122 -8.60 13.36 -2.23
C ALA A 122 -9.29 14.59 -1.58
N PRO A 123 -9.26 15.78 -2.21
CA PRO A 123 -9.81 17.01 -1.63
C PRO A 123 -11.29 16.94 -1.26
N ASN A 124 -12.05 16.08 -1.95
CA ASN A 124 -13.46 15.82 -1.73
C ASN A 124 -13.74 14.81 -0.60
N PHE A 125 -12.71 14.24 0.03
CA PHE A 125 -12.85 13.29 1.13
C PHE A 125 -12.54 13.94 2.47
N GLU A 126 -13.48 13.84 3.39
CA GLU A 126 -13.19 14.05 4.80
C GLU A 126 -12.33 12.90 5.35
N LEU A 127 -11.49 13.19 6.35
CA LEU A 127 -10.59 12.20 6.95
C LEU A 127 -11.34 10.99 7.53
N GLY A 128 -12.53 11.21 8.11
CA GLY A 128 -13.39 10.15 8.60
C GLY A 128 -13.89 9.22 7.50
N ALA A 129 -14.31 9.79 6.36
CA ALA A 129 -14.72 9.02 5.18
C ALA A 129 -13.53 8.22 4.61
N ALA A 130 -12.36 8.85 4.48
CA ALA A 130 -11.16 8.18 4.01
C ALA A 130 -10.78 6.96 4.86
N LYS A 131 -10.93 7.05 6.18
CA LYS A 131 -10.73 5.92 7.11
C LYS A 131 -11.69 4.76 6.82
N VAL A 132 -12.99 5.06 6.65
CA VAL A 132 -14.01 4.04 6.34
C VAL A 132 -13.70 3.39 4.99
N TYR A 133 -13.41 4.19 3.97
CA TYR A 133 -13.06 3.71 2.64
C TYR A 133 -11.82 2.82 2.65
N SER A 134 -10.76 3.22 3.36
CA SER A 134 -9.56 2.38 3.54
C SER A 134 -9.91 1.03 4.17
N ALA A 135 -10.73 1.01 5.23
CA ALA A 135 -11.14 -0.22 5.87
C ALA A 135 -11.97 -1.12 4.94
N THR A 136 -12.87 -0.54 4.15
CA THR A 136 -13.65 -1.29 3.15
C THR A 136 -12.76 -1.93 2.10
N LEU A 137 -11.84 -1.18 1.48
CA LEU A 137 -10.92 -1.74 0.48
C LEU A 137 -10.00 -2.81 1.07
N GLN A 138 -9.53 -2.59 2.30
CA GLN A 138 -8.70 -3.54 3.03
C GLN A 138 -9.46 -4.86 3.30
N GLU A 139 -10.73 -4.80 3.69
CA GLU A 139 -11.58 -5.98 3.86
C GLU A 139 -11.78 -6.73 2.52
N ARG A 140 -12.04 -6.00 1.43
CA ARG A 140 -12.18 -6.59 0.09
C ARG A 140 -10.91 -7.34 -0.34
N LEU A 141 -9.74 -6.75 -0.08
CA LEU A 141 -8.44 -7.31 -0.48
C LEU A 141 -8.06 -8.54 0.36
N GLN A 142 -8.49 -8.61 1.62
CA GLN A 142 -8.29 -9.78 2.49
C GLN A 142 -9.32 -10.89 2.26
N GLY A 143 -10.51 -10.53 1.78
CA GLY A 143 -11.63 -11.45 1.64
C GLY A 143 -11.42 -12.60 0.63
N PRO A 144 -12.31 -13.61 0.66
CA PRO A 144 -12.22 -14.79 -0.21
C PRO A 144 -12.38 -14.45 -1.70
N ASN A 145 -13.07 -13.36 -2.03
CA ASN A 145 -13.31 -12.88 -3.39
C ASN A 145 -12.29 -11.82 -3.85
N ALA A 146 -11.13 -11.72 -3.18
CA ALA A 146 -10.13 -10.69 -3.45
C ALA A 146 -9.65 -10.69 -4.91
N LYS A 147 -9.53 -11.87 -5.54
CA LYS A 147 -9.12 -12.00 -6.94
C LYS A 147 -10.15 -11.40 -7.90
N GLU A 148 -11.43 -11.71 -7.71
CA GLU A 148 -12.53 -11.17 -8.52
C GLU A 148 -12.65 -9.66 -8.33
N TRP A 149 -12.57 -9.21 -7.08
CA TRP A 149 -12.59 -7.80 -6.73
C TRP A 149 -11.42 -7.04 -7.37
N LEU A 150 -10.19 -7.54 -7.20
CA LEU A 150 -9.00 -6.90 -7.75
C LEU A 150 -9.03 -6.87 -9.28
N ARG A 151 -9.59 -7.91 -9.94
CA ARG A 151 -9.82 -7.91 -11.40
C ARG A 151 -10.71 -6.74 -11.82
N ALA A 152 -11.78 -6.46 -11.08
CA ALA A 152 -12.65 -5.31 -11.35
C ALA A 152 -11.92 -3.98 -11.13
N MET A 153 -11.04 -3.91 -10.13
CA MET A 153 -10.24 -2.71 -9.81
C MET A 153 -9.16 -2.38 -10.85
N MET A 154 -8.66 -3.38 -11.59
CA MET A 154 -7.67 -3.19 -12.66
C MET A 154 -8.25 -2.68 -13.99
N SER A 155 -9.55 -2.41 -14.04
CA SER A 155 -10.20 -1.78 -15.19
C SER A 155 -9.84 -0.28 -15.27
N LYS A 156 -10.26 0.40 -16.35
CA LYS A 156 -10.04 1.84 -16.51
C LYS A 156 -10.56 2.61 -15.29
N ASP A 157 -9.76 3.58 -14.84
CA ASP A 157 -10.06 4.45 -13.71
C ASP A 157 -11.27 5.35 -13.97
N CYS A 158 -11.89 5.78 -12.88
CA CYS A 158 -12.92 6.80 -12.86
C CYS A 158 -12.27 8.11 -12.40
N ASP A 159 -12.49 9.19 -13.14
CA ASP A 159 -11.89 10.51 -12.84
C ASP A 159 -12.70 11.34 -11.84
N TYR A 160 -13.89 10.86 -11.44
CA TYR A 160 -14.80 11.56 -10.53
C TYR A 160 -15.47 10.60 -9.54
N PHE A 161 -15.65 11.06 -8.30
CA PHE A 161 -16.36 10.31 -7.27
C PHE A 161 -17.87 10.56 -7.35
N ASN A 162 -18.64 9.54 -7.72
CA ASN A 162 -20.10 9.59 -7.70
C ASN A 162 -20.68 8.74 -6.54
N PRO A 163 -21.16 9.35 -5.44
CA PRO A 163 -21.76 8.62 -4.32
C PRO A 163 -23.03 7.83 -4.68
N GLN A 164 -23.70 8.20 -5.78
CA GLN A 164 -24.88 7.49 -6.30
C GLN A 164 -24.54 6.52 -7.43
N GLY A 165 -23.24 6.40 -7.78
CA GLY A 165 -22.76 5.49 -8.82
C GLY A 165 -22.75 4.03 -8.38
N GLY A 166 -22.36 3.14 -9.29
CA GLY A 166 -22.23 1.72 -8.96
C GLY A 166 -21.12 1.47 -7.93
N LEU A 167 -21.32 0.53 -7.02
CA LEU A 167 -20.34 0.22 -5.95
C LEU A 167 -18.93 -0.02 -6.49
N VAL A 168 -18.80 -0.75 -7.60
CA VAL A 168 -17.50 -1.05 -8.23
C VAL A 168 -16.82 0.21 -8.77
N GLU A 169 -17.58 1.19 -9.26
CA GLU A 169 -17.03 2.47 -9.75
C GLU A 169 -16.55 3.33 -8.58
N GLN A 170 -17.32 3.34 -7.49
CA GLN A 170 -16.93 4.02 -6.26
C GLN A 170 -15.64 3.44 -5.69
N GLU A 171 -15.56 2.11 -5.52
CA GLU A 171 -14.36 1.44 -5.02
C GLU A 171 -13.15 1.64 -5.94
N ARG A 172 -13.35 1.69 -7.27
CA ARG A 172 -12.29 2.02 -8.24
C ARG A 172 -11.75 3.44 -8.05
N TYR A 173 -12.64 4.43 -7.95
CA TYR A 173 -12.22 5.80 -7.69
C TYR A 173 -11.45 5.89 -6.36
N ILE A 174 -12.00 5.31 -5.29
CA ILE A 174 -11.38 5.35 -3.96
C ILE A 174 -9.97 4.72 -4.02
N LEU A 175 -9.83 3.53 -4.61
CA LEU A 175 -8.53 2.87 -4.72
C LEU A 175 -7.54 3.73 -5.51
N SER A 176 -7.97 4.30 -6.64
CA SER A 176 -7.13 5.18 -7.44
C SER A 176 -6.73 6.44 -6.67
N SER A 177 -7.66 7.02 -5.91
CA SER A 177 -7.40 8.23 -5.11
C SER A 177 -6.32 8.01 -4.05
N PHE A 178 -6.28 6.83 -3.42
CA PHE A 178 -5.25 6.50 -2.42
C PHE A 178 -3.92 6.06 -3.01
N THR A 179 -3.90 5.52 -4.24
CA THR A 179 -2.71 4.85 -4.79
C THR A 179 -2.09 5.55 -5.99
N ARG A 180 -2.80 6.45 -6.67
CA ARG A 180 -2.36 7.00 -7.98
C ARG A 180 -2.70 8.46 -8.21
N MET A 181 -3.38 9.14 -7.27
CA MET A 181 -3.71 10.55 -7.40
C MET A 181 -2.44 11.42 -7.53
N ARG A 182 -2.49 12.41 -8.44
CA ARG A 182 -1.39 13.37 -8.67
C ARG A 182 -1.89 14.77 -8.96
N TYR A 183 -2.90 14.87 -9.81
CA TYR A 183 -3.52 16.12 -10.21
C TYR A 183 -5.03 16.04 -9.95
N CYS A 184 -5.61 17.16 -9.55
CA CYS A 184 -7.05 17.33 -9.38
C CYS A 184 -7.54 18.44 -10.30
N TYR A 185 -8.80 18.38 -10.70
CA TYR A 185 -9.45 19.50 -11.33
C TYR A 185 -9.77 20.57 -10.27
N PRO A 186 -10.16 21.80 -10.66
CA PRO A 186 -10.49 22.85 -9.69
C PRO A 186 -11.60 22.49 -8.70
N ASN A 187 -12.43 21.50 -9.03
CA ASN A 187 -13.51 20.99 -8.18
C ASN A 187 -13.12 19.74 -7.36
N GLY A 188 -11.83 19.37 -7.36
CA GLY A 188 -11.31 18.12 -6.76
C GLY A 188 -11.14 17.01 -7.78
#